data_AF-A0A2V7EJ29-F1
#
_entry.id   AF-A0A2V7EJ29-F1
#
_cell.length_a   1.000
_cell.length_b   1.000
_cell.length_c   1.000
_cell.angle_alpha   90.00
_cell.angle_beta   90.00
_cell.angle_gamma   90.00
#
_symmetry.space_group_name_H-M   'P 1'
#
loop_
_entity.id
_entity.type
_entity.pdbx_description
1 polymer ?
#
loop_
_entity_poly.entity_id
_entity_poly.type
_entity_poly.pdbx_seq_one_letter_code
_entity_poly.pdbx_strand_id
1 'polypeptide(L)'
;MPVGDRDHIQGPADAPATLVEYGDFECPNCRQAHPIVKRIQRRMGPRLRFAFRNFPLTELHPHAQHAAEVAEAAGAQGKFWEMHDRLFQRQFALDDEHLITYAEELGLDSGRVARELAARTYRGRVRDDFMSGVRSGVNGTPTFFINGVRHDQAWDEEGLAAALERAVAVKA
;
A
#
# COMPACT_ATOMS: atom_id res chain seq x y z
N MET A 1 1.08 -16.02 4.12
CA MET A 1 -0.04 -15.11 3.80
C MET A 1 -0.14 -14.95 2.29
N PRO A 2 -1.17 -15.52 1.63
CA PRO A 2 -1.32 -15.38 0.19
C PRO A 2 -1.79 -13.97 -0.19
N VAL A 3 -1.28 -13.49 -1.32
CA VAL A 3 -1.87 -12.36 -2.06
C VAL A 3 -3.00 -12.94 -2.92
N GLY A 4 -4.13 -12.25 -3.02
CA GLY A 4 -5.31 -12.72 -3.75
C GLY A 4 -6.00 -11.62 -4.57
N ASP A 5 -7.13 -11.96 -5.19
CA ASP A 5 -7.82 -11.12 -6.19
C ASP A 5 -8.28 -9.75 -5.68
N ARG A 6 -8.37 -9.60 -4.35
CA ARG A 6 -8.71 -8.33 -3.69
C ARG A 6 -7.54 -7.38 -3.52
N ASP A 7 -6.31 -7.86 -3.66
CA ASP A 7 -5.10 -7.06 -3.46
C ASP A 7 -4.78 -6.23 -4.70
N HIS A 8 -4.34 -5.00 -4.48
CA HIS A 8 -3.74 -4.20 -5.55
C HIS A 8 -2.31 -4.71 -5.76
N ILE A 9 -2.01 -5.12 -6.99
CA ILE A 9 -0.74 -5.79 -7.33
C ILE A 9 -0.02 -5.03 -8.45
N GLN A 10 1.31 -4.95 -8.36
CA GLN A 10 2.20 -4.61 -9.47
C GLN A 10 3.18 -5.75 -9.72
N GLY A 11 3.48 -6.01 -11.00
CA GLY A 11 4.37 -7.09 -11.43
C GLY A 11 3.63 -8.42 -11.73
N PRO A 12 4.35 -9.42 -12.25
CA PRO A 12 3.75 -10.69 -12.68
C PRO A 12 3.13 -11.49 -11.52
N ALA A 13 2.00 -12.15 -11.77
CA ALA A 13 1.30 -12.94 -10.75
C ALA A 13 2.12 -14.16 -10.28
N ASP A 14 2.99 -14.68 -11.14
CA ASP A 14 3.88 -15.83 -10.98
C ASP A 14 5.31 -15.45 -10.58
N ALA A 15 5.56 -14.18 -10.25
CA ALA A 15 6.89 -13.73 -9.88
C ALA A 15 7.44 -14.52 -8.67
N PRO A 16 8.73 -14.92 -8.70
CA PRO A 16 9.33 -15.75 -7.65
C PRO A 16 9.34 -15.07 -6.28
N ALA A 17 9.50 -13.74 -6.21
CA ALA A 17 9.37 -13.00 -4.97
C ALA A 17 8.04 -12.23 -4.91
N THR A 18 7.32 -12.38 -3.80
CA THR A 18 6.18 -11.53 -3.45
C THR A 18 6.53 -10.65 -2.26
N LEU A 19 6.46 -9.34 -2.42
CA LEU A 19 6.54 -8.36 -1.35
C LEU A 19 5.13 -7.84 -1.02
N VAL A 20 4.70 -8.00 0.22
CA VAL A 20 3.49 -7.34 0.73
C VAL A 20 3.91 -6.26 1.71
N GLU A 21 3.42 -5.04 1.49
CA GLU A 21 3.55 -3.92 2.43
C GLU A 21 2.21 -3.66 3.11
N TYR A 22 2.21 -3.65 4.45
CA TYR A 22 1.16 -3.01 5.22
C TYR A 22 1.59 -1.58 5.52
N GLY A 23 0.84 -0.62 4.98
CA GLY A 23 1.19 0.79 5.01
C GLY A 23 0.05 1.70 5.45
N ASP A 24 0.45 2.86 5.94
CA ASP A 24 -0.42 3.96 6.35
C ASP A 24 0.03 5.21 5.57
N PHE A 25 -0.90 5.84 4.86
CA PHE A 25 -0.62 6.98 4.00
C PHE A 25 -0.16 8.24 4.75
N GLU A 26 -0.43 8.36 6.04
CA GLU A 26 -0.02 9.50 6.88
C GLU A 26 1.24 9.19 7.72
N CYS A 27 1.68 7.92 7.75
CA CYS A 27 2.88 7.51 8.48
C CYS A 27 4.19 8.02 7.82
N PRO A 28 5.04 8.76 8.55
CA PRO A 28 6.31 9.26 8.01
C PRO A 28 7.29 8.16 7.54
N ASN A 29 7.28 7.00 8.20
CA ASN A 29 8.14 5.87 7.80
C ASN A 29 7.63 5.22 6.50
N CYS A 30 6.32 5.14 6.30
CA CYS A 30 5.75 4.63 5.03
C CYS A 30 6.13 5.56 3.87
N ARG A 31 6.08 6.88 4.08
CA ARG A 31 6.58 7.85 3.09
C ARG A 31 8.07 7.68 2.78
N GLN A 32 8.90 7.38 3.77
CA GLN A 32 10.33 7.10 3.55
C GLN A 32 10.54 5.79 2.77
N ALA A 33 9.73 4.77 3.06
CA ALA A 33 9.77 3.49 2.37
C ALA A 33 9.29 3.56 0.92
N HIS A 34 8.30 4.42 0.62
CA HIS A 34 7.73 4.57 -0.71
C HIS A 34 8.76 4.68 -1.86
N PRO A 35 9.73 5.62 -1.85
CA PRO A 35 10.73 5.70 -2.91
C PRO A 35 11.72 4.53 -2.91
N ILE A 36 11.95 3.87 -1.77
CA ILE A 36 12.79 2.66 -1.66
C ILE A 36 12.09 1.49 -2.36
N VAL A 37 10.82 1.25 -2.06
CA VAL A 37 10.01 0.19 -2.71
C VAL A 37 9.97 0.41 -4.22
N LYS A 38 9.79 1.66 -4.69
CA LYS A 38 9.84 1.98 -6.13
C LYS A 38 11.20 1.63 -6.77
N ARG A 39 12.32 1.85 -6.07
CA ARG A 39 13.66 1.46 -6.57
C ARG A 39 13.82 -0.06 -6.59
N ILE A 40 13.33 -0.75 -5.57
CA ILE A 40 13.34 -2.21 -5.49
C ILE A 40 12.51 -2.83 -6.62
N GLN A 41 11.31 -2.31 -6.90
CA GLN A 41 10.49 -2.75 -8.02
C GLN A 41 11.25 -2.64 -9.35
N ARG A 42 11.97 -1.52 -9.57
CA ARG A 42 12.83 -1.36 -10.76
C ARG A 42 14.00 -2.35 -10.79
N ARG A 43 14.70 -2.56 -9.67
CA ARG A 43 15.85 -3.48 -9.55
C ARG A 43 15.43 -4.95 -9.76
N MET A 44 14.29 -5.35 -9.21
CA MET A 44 13.82 -6.72 -9.30
C MET A 44 13.15 -7.02 -10.65
N GLY A 45 12.49 -6.02 -11.26
CA GLY A 45 11.79 -6.16 -12.52
C GLY A 45 10.72 -7.25 -12.45
N PRO A 46 10.63 -8.16 -13.45
CA PRO A 46 9.61 -9.21 -13.48
C PRO A 46 9.76 -10.26 -12.36
N ARG A 47 10.85 -10.21 -11.59
CA ARG A 47 11.07 -11.15 -10.47
C ARG A 47 10.27 -10.79 -9.22
N LEU A 48 9.60 -9.63 -9.20
CA LEU A 48 8.86 -9.14 -8.05
C LEU A 48 7.36 -8.96 -8.36
N ARG A 49 6.54 -9.51 -7.48
CA ARG A 49 5.14 -9.17 -7.28
C ARG A 49 5.02 -8.31 -6.04
N PHE A 50 4.58 -7.06 -6.19
CA PHE A 50 4.36 -6.14 -5.08
C PHE A 50 2.87 -6.00 -4.81
N ALA A 51 2.47 -6.07 -3.53
CA ALA A 51 1.12 -5.76 -3.09
C ALA A 51 1.14 -4.78 -1.91
N PHE A 52 0.19 -3.85 -1.90
CA PHE A 52 -0.02 -2.92 -0.81
C PHE A 52 -1.33 -3.25 -0.08
N ARG A 53 -1.31 -3.19 1.25
CA ARG A 53 -2.48 -3.37 2.11
C ARG A 53 -2.58 -2.23 3.10
N ASN A 54 -3.79 -1.73 3.27
CA ASN A 54 -4.05 -0.60 4.14
C ASN A 54 -3.94 -1.01 5.62
N PHE A 55 -3.17 -0.26 6.41
CA PHE A 55 -3.08 -0.44 7.86
C PHE A 55 -3.11 0.93 8.57
N PRO A 56 -4.22 1.68 8.48
CA PRO A 56 -4.29 3.02 9.05
C PRO A 56 -4.22 2.97 10.58
N LEU A 57 -3.23 3.63 11.17
CA LEU A 57 -3.02 3.77 12.61
C LEU A 57 -3.80 4.98 13.13
N THR A 58 -5.13 4.90 13.11
CA THR A 58 -6.04 6.04 13.34
C THR A 58 -5.89 6.75 14.69
N GLU A 59 -5.30 6.10 15.69
CA GLU A 59 -4.99 6.72 16.98
C GLU A 59 -3.84 7.73 16.89
N LEU A 60 -2.94 7.56 15.91
CA LEU A 60 -1.79 8.43 15.66
C LEU A 60 -1.99 9.35 14.46
N HIS A 61 -2.77 8.88 13.49
CA HIS A 61 -2.90 9.49 12.17
C HIS A 61 -4.39 9.72 11.83
N PRO A 62 -4.92 10.93 12.07
CA PRO A 62 -6.36 11.20 11.97
C PRO A 62 -6.90 11.09 10.54
N HIS A 63 -6.07 11.27 9.52
CA HIS A 63 -6.47 11.24 8.10
C HIS A 63 -6.21 9.89 7.43
N ALA A 64 -5.39 9.01 8.04
CA ALA A 64 -4.99 7.72 7.48
C ALA A 64 -6.14 6.86 6.97
N GLN A 65 -7.24 6.75 7.72
CA GLN A 65 -8.39 5.95 7.31
C GLN A 65 -9.09 6.52 6.07
N HIS A 66 -9.25 7.84 5.99
CA HIS A 66 -9.88 8.48 4.84
C HIS A 66 -9.00 8.39 3.60
N ALA A 67 -7.69 8.60 3.75
CA ALA A 67 -6.71 8.42 2.68
C ALA A 67 -6.74 6.98 2.13
N ALA A 68 -6.80 5.96 3.01
CA ALA A 68 -6.95 4.57 2.59
C ALA A 68 -8.27 4.30 1.84
N GLU A 69 -9.39 4.86 2.30
CA GLU A 69 -10.67 4.72 1.60
C GLU A 69 -10.68 5.41 0.24
N VAL A 70 -10.00 6.55 0.09
CA VAL A 70 -9.87 7.23 -1.21
C VAL A 70 -8.94 6.47 -2.16
N ALA A 71 -7.89 5.83 -1.66
CA ALA A 71 -7.08 4.92 -2.47
C ALA A 71 -7.94 3.77 -3.04
N GLU A 72 -8.80 3.15 -2.22
CA GLU A 72 -9.73 2.10 -2.68
C GLU A 72 -10.79 2.65 -3.65
N ALA A 73 -11.32 3.86 -3.42
CA ALA A 73 -12.24 4.53 -4.34
C ALA A 73 -11.60 4.80 -5.71
N ALA A 74 -10.33 5.18 -5.73
CA ALA A 74 -9.55 5.31 -6.95
C ALA A 74 -9.31 3.94 -7.60
N GLY A 75 -9.06 2.90 -6.82
CA GLY A 75 -8.96 1.52 -7.29
C GLY A 75 -10.22 1.01 -7.99
N ALA A 76 -11.40 1.34 -7.46
CA ALA A 76 -12.69 1.05 -8.11
C ALA A 76 -12.93 1.81 -9.41
N GLN A 77 -12.05 2.75 -9.74
CA GLN A 77 -12.00 3.50 -11.00
C GLN A 77 -10.72 3.21 -11.80
N GLY A 78 -9.96 2.17 -11.42
CA GLY A 78 -8.77 1.71 -12.13
C GLY A 78 -7.49 2.50 -11.88
N LYS A 79 -7.44 3.39 -10.89
CA LYS A 79 -6.27 4.26 -10.59
C LYS A 79 -5.77 4.15 -9.15
N PHE A 80 -5.79 2.95 -8.57
CA PHE A 80 -5.30 2.73 -7.21
C PHE A 80 -3.85 3.21 -7.04
N TRP A 81 -2.97 2.82 -7.96
CA TRP A 81 -1.54 3.07 -7.83
C TRP A 81 -1.19 4.54 -8.01
N GLU A 82 -1.89 5.25 -8.90
CA GLU A 82 -1.74 6.68 -9.10
C GLU A 82 -2.19 7.46 -7.86
N MET A 83 -3.30 7.06 -7.23
CA MET A 83 -3.74 7.65 -5.97
C MET A 83 -2.79 7.30 -4.81
N HIS A 84 -2.38 6.04 -4.68
CA HIS A 84 -1.36 5.60 -3.72
C HIS A 84 -0.08 6.45 -3.80
N ASP A 85 0.44 6.66 -5.00
CA ASP A 85 1.64 7.47 -5.23
C ASP A 85 1.37 8.95 -4.89
N ARG A 86 0.21 9.49 -5.27
CA ARG A 86 -0.19 10.87 -4.97
C ARG A 86 -0.29 11.14 -3.47
N LEU A 87 -0.90 10.22 -2.71
CA LEU A 87 -1.06 10.34 -1.25
C LEU A 87 0.29 10.40 -0.54
N PHE A 88 1.25 9.54 -0.92
CA PHE A 88 2.60 9.61 -0.33
C PHE A 88 3.38 10.87 -0.75
N GLN A 89 3.21 11.34 -1.99
CA GLN A 89 3.81 12.59 -2.46
C GLN A 89 3.26 13.83 -1.73
N ARG A 90 2.01 13.77 -1.27
CA ARG A 90 1.28 14.87 -0.62
C ARG A 90 0.90 14.59 0.84
N GLN A 91 1.67 13.74 1.53
CA GLN A 91 1.33 13.22 2.87
C GLN A 91 0.98 14.28 3.94
N PHE A 92 1.39 15.54 3.78
CA PHE A 92 1.07 16.62 4.73
C PHE A 92 -0.29 17.29 4.50
N ALA A 93 -1.06 16.86 3.50
CA ALA A 93 -2.37 17.41 3.14
C ALA A 93 -3.32 16.27 2.78
N LEU A 94 -3.89 15.63 3.81
CA LEU A 94 -4.71 14.41 3.68
C LEU A 94 -6.12 14.59 4.24
N ASP A 95 -6.55 15.81 4.55
CA ASP A 95 -7.96 16.09 4.83
C ASP A 95 -8.85 15.86 3.60
N ASP A 96 -10.15 15.70 3.83
CA ASP A 96 -11.10 15.27 2.81
C ASP A 96 -11.14 16.20 1.59
N GLU A 97 -10.94 17.51 1.76
CA GLU A 97 -10.92 18.48 0.66
C GLU A 97 -9.73 18.21 -0.28
N HIS A 98 -8.55 18.01 0.28
CA HIS A 98 -7.36 17.63 -0.48
C HIS A 98 -7.51 16.27 -1.15
N LEU A 99 -8.06 15.27 -0.45
CA LEU A 99 -8.26 13.93 -1.01
C LEU A 99 -9.20 13.95 -2.23
N ILE A 100 -10.28 14.72 -2.17
CA ILE A 100 -11.21 14.90 -3.30
C ILE A 100 -10.53 15.65 -4.45
N THR A 101 -9.72 16.67 -4.14
CA THR A 101 -8.92 17.41 -5.13
C THR A 101 -7.96 16.47 -5.87
N TYR A 102 -7.28 15.57 -5.15
CA TYR A 102 -6.37 14.59 -5.77
C TYR A 102 -7.10 13.63 -6.69
N ALA A 103 -8.34 13.27 -6.39
CA ALA A 103 -9.15 12.48 -7.30
C ALA A 103 -9.41 13.23 -8.62
N GLU A 104 -9.75 14.52 -8.54
CA GLU A 104 -9.93 15.37 -9.73
C GLU A 104 -8.63 15.51 -10.54
N GLU A 105 -7.50 15.79 -9.89
CA GLU A 105 -6.19 15.91 -10.54
C GLU A 105 -5.77 14.64 -11.28
N LEU A 106 -6.19 13.47 -10.78
CA LEU A 106 -5.94 12.18 -11.41
C LEU A 106 -6.98 11.83 -12.47
N GLY A 107 -7.96 12.69 -12.75
CA GLY A 107 -9.03 12.44 -13.72
C GLY A 107 -9.94 11.29 -13.29
N LEU A 108 -10.29 11.23 -12.01
CA LEU A 108 -11.35 10.39 -11.46
C LEU A 108 -12.67 11.18 -11.40
N ASP A 109 -13.80 10.49 -11.25
CA ASP A 109 -15.05 11.14 -10.85
C ASP A 109 -14.93 11.55 -9.37
N SER A 110 -14.48 12.78 -9.13
CA SER A 110 -14.29 13.34 -7.79
C SER A 110 -15.62 13.47 -7.02
N GLY A 111 -16.74 13.67 -7.73
CA GLY A 111 -18.08 13.66 -7.14
C GLY A 111 -18.48 12.28 -6.64
N ARG A 112 -18.13 11.21 -7.37
CA ARG A 112 -18.27 9.82 -6.90
C ARG A 112 -17.38 9.55 -5.70
N VAL A 113 -16.10 9.96 -5.73
CA VAL A 113 -15.18 9.80 -4.60
C VAL A 113 -15.72 10.49 -3.35
N ALA A 114 -16.19 11.74 -3.46
CA ALA A 114 -16.76 12.47 -2.33
C ALA A 114 -17.98 11.75 -1.72
N ARG A 115 -18.88 11.22 -2.55
CA ARG A 115 -20.04 10.43 -2.09
C ARG A 115 -19.62 9.13 -1.41
N GLU A 116 -18.67 8.39 -2.00
CA GLU A 116 -18.19 7.11 -1.45
C GLU A 116 -17.41 7.30 -0.15
N LEU A 117 -16.62 8.37 -0.03
CA LEU A 117 -15.90 8.73 1.19
C LEU A 117 -16.87 9.13 2.32
N ALA A 118 -17.86 9.98 2.03
CA ALA A 118 -18.89 10.37 3.00
C ALA A 118 -19.74 9.15 3.45
N ALA A 119 -20.06 8.25 2.52
CA ALA A 119 -20.80 7.02 2.80
C ALA A 119 -19.96 5.91 3.45
N ARG A 120 -18.64 6.10 3.61
CA ARG A 120 -17.71 5.10 4.16
C ARG A 120 -17.72 3.79 3.37
N THR A 121 -17.91 3.88 2.04
CA THR A 121 -18.12 2.72 1.17
C THR A 121 -16.99 1.70 1.27
N TYR A 122 -15.74 2.15 1.38
CA TYR A 122 -14.56 1.28 1.43
C TYR A 122 -14.05 1.01 2.84
N ARG A 123 -14.71 1.51 3.89
CA ARG A 123 -14.34 1.23 5.29
C ARG A 123 -14.22 -0.27 5.57
N GLY A 124 -15.13 -1.08 5.01
CA GLY A 124 -15.07 -2.54 5.13
C GLY A 124 -13.81 -3.14 4.50
N ARG A 125 -13.46 -2.70 3.28
CA ARG A 125 -12.25 -3.14 2.55
C ARG A 125 -10.97 -2.81 3.30
N VAL A 126 -10.87 -1.60 3.86
CA VAL A 126 -9.73 -1.14 4.65
C VAL A 126 -9.65 -1.90 5.99
N ARG A 127 -10.79 -2.10 6.66
CA ARG A 127 -10.85 -2.88 7.91
C ARG A 127 -10.39 -4.31 7.70
N ASP A 128 -10.75 -4.94 6.58
CA ASP A 128 -10.31 -6.30 6.29
C ASP A 128 -8.78 -6.39 6.13
N ASP A 129 -8.15 -5.43 5.46
CA ASP A 129 -6.68 -5.35 5.36
C ASP A 129 -6.07 -5.20 6.74
N PHE A 130 -6.55 -4.22 7.52
CA PHE A 130 -6.10 -3.97 8.88
C PHE A 130 -6.19 -5.25 9.74
N MET A 131 -7.35 -5.91 9.74
CA MET A 131 -7.55 -7.14 10.51
C MET A 131 -6.68 -8.29 10.00
N SER A 132 -6.39 -8.35 8.70
CA SER A 132 -5.45 -9.34 8.15
C SER A 132 -4.01 -9.08 8.59
N GLY A 133 -3.61 -7.81 8.71
CA GLY A 133 -2.32 -7.40 9.28
C GLY A 133 -2.21 -7.78 10.76
N VAL A 134 -3.23 -7.45 11.56
CA VAL A 134 -3.28 -7.80 13.00
C VAL A 134 -3.12 -9.31 13.20
N ARG A 135 -3.89 -10.13 12.46
CA ARG A 135 -3.76 -11.60 12.52
C ARG A 135 -2.40 -12.12 12.07
N SER A 136 -1.70 -11.36 11.23
CA SER A 136 -0.36 -11.69 10.73
C SER A 136 0.76 -11.11 11.60
N GLY A 137 0.42 -10.46 12.72
CA GLY A 137 1.38 -9.89 13.66
C GLY A 137 1.95 -8.53 13.25
N VAL A 138 1.24 -7.76 12.42
CA VAL A 138 1.56 -6.34 12.15
C VAL A 138 1.24 -5.53 13.41
N ASN A 139 2.21 -4.78 13.89
CA ASN A 139 2.11 -3.94 15.08
C ASN A 139 2.57 -2.48 14.82
N GLY A 140 2.79 -2.13 13.55
CA GLY A 140 3.24 -0.82 13.11
C GLY A 140 3.43 -0.78 11.60
N THR A 141 3.70 0.41 11.07
CA THR A 141 3.85 0.64 9.63
C THR A 141 5.14 1.41 9.31
N PRO A 142 5.84 1.09 8.21
CA PRO A 142 5.53 -0.01 7.30
C PRO A 142 5.91 -1.35 7.92
N THR A 143 5.15 -2.41 7.62
CA THR A 143 5.55 -3.80 7.89
C THR A 143 5.56 -4.57 6.58
N PHE A 144 6.66 -5.27 6.31
CA PHE A 144 6.86 -6.02 5.08
C PHE A 144 6.74 -7.53 5.29
N PHE A 145 6.25 -8.23 4.27
CA PHE A 145 6.30 -9.69 4.18
C PHE A 145 6.91 -10.09 2.84
N ILE A 146 7.85 -11.04 2.88
CA ILE A 146 8.47 -11.63 1.69
C ILE A 146 8.03 -13.09 1.58
N ASN A 147 7.35 -13.44 0.48
CA ASN A 147 6.79 -14.77 0.25
C ASN A 147 5.94 -15.29 1.42
N GLY A 148 5.25 -14.37 2.11
CA GLY A 148 4.36 -14.68 3.23
C GLY A 148 5.04 -14.82 4.59
N VAL A 149 6.35 -14.60 4.69
CA VAL A 149 7.12 -14.52 5.94
C VAL A 149 7.38 -13.06 6.28
N ARG A 150 7.17 -12.67 7.55
CA ARG A 150 7.40 -11.28 7.99
C ARG A 150 8.88 -10.93 7.89
N HIS A 151 9.17 -9.75 7.34
CA HIS A 151 10.52 -9.19 7.24
C HIS A 151 10.75 -8.20 8.37
N ASP A 152 11.45 -8.65 9.41
CA ASP A 152 11.74 -7.87 10.62
C ASP A 152 13.11 -7.15 10.56
N GLN A 153 13.86 -7.33 9.46
CA GLN A 153 15.14 -6.66 9.26
C GLN A 153 14.95 -5.25 8.70
N ALA A 154 16.05 -4.51 8.54
CA ALA A 154 16.03 -3.20 7.91
C ALA A 154 15.34 -3.24 6.53
N TRP A 155 14.50 -2.23 6.28
CA TRP A 155 13.80 -2.02 5.02
C TRP A 155 14.46 -0.94 4.16
N ASP A 156 15.70 -0.56 4.49
CA ASP A 156 16.54 0.17 3.54
C ASP A 156 16.71 -0.62 2.24
N GLU A 157 17.10 0.09 1.19
CA GLU A 157 17.10 -0.44 -0.17
C GLU A 157 17.96 -1.71 -0.31
N GLU A 158 19.16 -1.72 0.28
CA GLU A 158 20.06 -2.86 0.20
C GLU A 158 19.53 -4.04 1.02
N GLY A 159 19.08 -3.80 2.25
CA GLY A 159 18.55 -4.83 3.13
C GLY A 159 17.33 -5.55 2.54
N LEU A 160 16.38 -4.77 2.02
CA LEU A 160 15.15 -5.32 1.45
C LEU A 160 15.40 -5.98 0.08
N ALA A 161 16.26 -5.39 -0.77
CA ALA A 161 16.64 -6.02 -2.04
C ALA A 161 17.37 -7.35 -1.82
N ALA A 162 18.34 -7.41 -0.90
CA ALA A 162 19.07 -8.64 -0.61
C ALA A 162 18.15 -9.74 -0.06
N ALA A 163 17.16 -9.37 0.77
CA ALA A 163 16.17 -10.33 1.26
C ALA A 163 15.29 -10.89 0.13
N LEU A 164 14.87 -10.05 -0.80
CA LEU A 164 14.10 -10.46 -1.97
C LEU A 164 14.92 -11.34 -2.92
N GLU A 165 16.18 -10.98 -3.19
CA GLU A 165 17.09 -11.77 -4.04
C GLU A 165 17.33 -13.17 -3.44
N ARG A 166 17.52 -13.29 -2.13
CA ARG A 166 17.58 -14.59 -1.44
C ARG A 166 16.28 -15.38 -1.61
N ALA A 167 15.12 -14.73 -1.48
CA ALA A 167 13.82 -15.38 -1.63
C ALA A 167 13.57 -15.89 -3.05
N VAL A 168 14.14 -15.24 -4.07
CA VAL A 168 14.14 -15.74 -5.45
C VAL A 168 15.01 -16.99 -5.58
N ALA A 169 16.23 -16.98 -5.02
CA ALA A 169 17.18 -18.09 -5.14
C ALA A 169 16.68 -19.40 -4.51
N VAL A 170 15.87 -19.33 -3.45
CA VAL A 170 15.27 -20.52 -2.80
C VAL A 170 14.19 -21.19 -3.67
N LYS A 171 13.61 -20.47 -4.63
CA LYS A 171 12.56 -20.99 -5.53
C LYS A 171 13.08 -21.45 -6.90
N ALA A 172 14.34 -21.17 -7.21
CA ALA A 172 15.00 -21.62 -8.44
C ALA A 172 15.57 -23.03 -8.25
#